data_AF-A0ABD7L8F9-F1
#
_entry.id   AF-A0ABD7L8F9-F1
#
_cell.length_a   1.000
_cell.length_b   1.000
_cell.length_c   1.000
_cell.angle_alpha   90.00
_cell.angle_beta   90.00
_cell.angle_gamma   90.00
#
_symmetry.space_group_name_H-M   'P 1'
#
loop_
_entity.id
_entity.type
_entity.pdbx_description
1 polymer ?
#
loop_
_entity_poly.entity_id
_entity_poly.type
_entity_poly.pdbx_seq_one_letter_code
_entity_poly.pdbx_strand_id
1 'polypeptide(L)' 'MEFLLDHSLDDEAARRVQHEIWRVDPDAKVQIDRATSRVTVDSWLFPEEFVVAFEDAGFTVRINDH' A
#
# COMPACT_ATOMS: atom_id res chain seq x y z
N MET A 1 -9.74 0.39 1.48
CA MET A 1 -9.00 1.25 2.44
C MET A 1 -7.90 2.03 1.74
N GLU A 2 -7.41 3.10 2.36
CA GLU A 2 -6.44 4.00 1.75
C GLU A 2 -5.24 4.25 2.66
N PHE A 3 -4.06 4.33 2.04
CA PHE A 3 -2.79 4.58 2.69
C PHE A 3 -2.09 5.77 2.04
N LEU A 4 -1.60 6.69 2.86
CA LEU A 4 -0.74 7.79 2.43
C LEU A 4 0.70 7.49 2.81
N LEU A 5 1.59 7.49 1.82
CA LEU A 5 3.01 7.18 2.01
C LEU A 5 3.77 8.46 2.43
N ASP A 6 4.83 8.27 3.20
CA ASP A 6 5.68 9.35 3.73
C ASP A 6 6.60 9.98 2.68
N HIS A 7 6.84 9.31 1.54
CA HIS A 7 7.63 9.82 0.43
C HIS A 7 7.15 9.32 -0.94
N SER A 8 7.74 9.88 -2.00
CA SER A 8 7.35 9.64 -3.39
C SER A 8 7.60 8.20 -3.85
N LEU A 9 6.66 7.67 -4.62
CA LEU A 9 6.75 6.36 -5.29
C LEU A 9 7.31 6.49 -6.70
N ASP A 10 8.44 5.83 -6.98
CA ASP A 10 8.88 5.52 -8.34
C ASP A 10 8.29 4.18 -8.84
N ASP A 11 8.60 3.81 -10.09
CA ASP A 11 8.07 2.58 -10.71
C ASP A 11 8.54 1.31 -10.00
N GLU A 12 9.77 1.30 -9.48
CA GLU A 12 10.31 0.13 -8.80
C GLU A 12 9.66 -0.03 -7.44
N ALA A 13 9.56 1.06 -6.67
CA ALA A 13 8.88 1.09 -5.39
C ALA A 13 7.40 0.72 -5.51
N ALA A 14 6.69 1.22 -6.54
CA ALA A 14 5.30 0.86 -6.78
C ALA A 14 5.12 -0.66 -6.99
N ARG A 15 6.02 -1.31 -7.74
CA ARG A 15 5.99 -2.76 -7.94
C ARG A 15 6.29 -3.53 -6.65
N ARG A 16 7.22 -3.05 -5.83
CA ARG A 16 7.53 -3.65 -4.52
C ARG A 16 6.32 -3.55 -3.59
N VAL A 17 5.72 -2.37 -3.43
CA VAL A 17 4.51 -2.17 -2.61
C VAL A 17 3.40 -3.12 -3.06
N GLN A 18 3.13 -3.21 -4.36
CA GLN A 18 2.11 -4.13 -4.87
C GLN A 18 2.42 -5.60 -4.55
N HIS A 19 3.69 -6.02 -4.73
CA HIS A 19 4.14 -7.37 -4.41
C HIS A 19 3.97 -7.71 -2.92
N GLU A 20 4.35 -6.80 -2.03
CA GLU A 20 4.21 -7.00 -0.58
C GLU A 20 2.75 -7.04 -0.14
N ILE A 21 1.87 -6.22 -0.74
CA ILE A 21 0.43 -6.30 -0.47
C ILE A 21 -0.12 -7.67 -0.86
N TRP A 22 0.29 -8.23 -2.01
CA TRP A 22 -0.13 -9.56 -2.44
C TRP A 22 0.46 -10.71 -1.64
N ARG A 23 1.54 -10.48 -0.87
CA ARG A 23 2.00 -11.45 0.13
C ARG A 23 1.05 -11.55 1.32
N VAL A 24 0.36 -10.45 1.67
CA VAL A 24 -0.62 -10.42 2.76
C VAL A 24 -1.98 -10.92 2.29
N ASP A 25 -2.45 -10.41 1.14
CA ASP A 25 -3.69 -10.85 0.50
C ASP A 25 -3.48 -10.99 -1.03
N PRO A 26 -3.32 -12.21 -1.54
CA PRO A 26 -3.13 -12.46 -2.98
C PRO A 26 -4.27 -11.99 -3.88
N ASP A 27 -5.48 -11.85 -3.33
CA ASP A 27 -6.69 -11.46 -4.08
C ASP A 27 -6.97 -9.94 -3.97
N ALA A 28 -6.18 -9.20 -3.20
CA ALA A 28 -6.36 -7.76 -3.03
C ALA A 28 -6.20 -7.00 -4.36
N LYS A 29 -7.08 -6.03 -4.60
CA LYS A 29 -6.90 -5.09 -5.73
C LYS A 29 -6.16 -3.86 -5.22
N VAL A 30 -5.07 -3.54 -5.89
CA VAL A 30 -4.18 -2.43 -5.52
C VAL A 30 -4.24 -1.35 -6.59
N GLN A 31 -4.54 -0.12 -6.18
CA GLN A 31 -4.43 1.07 -7.02
C GLN A 31 -3.38 2.00 -6.43
N ILE A 32 -2.42 2.44 -7.24
CA ILE A 32 -1.31 3.29 -6.79
C ILE A 32 -1.38 4.62 -7.54
N ASP A 33 -1.65 5.70 -6.82
CA ASP A 33 -1.52 7.08 -7.31
C ASP A 33 -0.18 7.66 -6.88
N ARG A 34 0.74 7.72 -7.84
CA ARG A 34 2.09 8.23 -7.64
C ARG A 34 2.14 9.76 -7.53
N ALA A 35 1.18 10.46 -8.11
CA ALA A 35 1.14 11.93 -8.05
C ALA A 35 0.80 12.40 -6.63
N THR A 36 0.02 11.62 -5.90
CA THR A 36 -0.42 11.94 -4.54
C THR A 36 0.20 11.05 -3.46
N SER A 37 1.06 10.10 -3.84
CA SER A 37 1.65 9.08 -2.95
C SER A 37 0.57 8.33 -2.14
N ARG A 38 -0.55 8.01 -2.80
CA ARG A 38 -1.67 7.27 -2.22
C ARG A 38 -1.73 5.87 -2.79
N VAL A 39 -2.01 4.92 -1.91
CA VAL A 39 -2.28 3.53 -2.28
C VAL A 39 -3.65 3.16 -1.75
N THR A 40 -4.52 2.69 -2.64
CA THR A 40 -5.85 2.18 -2.31
C THR A 40 -5.81 0.67 -2.44
N VAL A 41 -6.23 -0.02 -1.39
CA VAL A 41 -6.31 -1.49 -1.35
C VAL A 41 -7.77 -1.88 -1.10
N ASP A 42 -8.31 -2.70 -2.00
CA ASP A 42 -9.61 -3.36 -1.87
C ASP A 42 -9.37 -4.81 -1.44
N SER A 43 -9.71 -5.13 -0.19
CA SER A 43 -9.48 -6.41 0.48
C SER A 43 -10.53 -6.60 1.57
N TRP A 44 -10.74 -7.86 1.96
CA TRP A 44 -11.58 -8.24 3.10
C TRP A 44 -10.87 -8.13 4.45
N LEU A 45 -9.54 -7.99 4.44
CA LEU A 45 -8.72 -7.82 5.62
C LEU A 45 -8.78 -6.37 6.14
N PHE A 46 -8.39 -6.19 7.40
CA PHE A 46 -8.31 -4.87 8.01
C PHE A 46 -7.10 -4.08 7.49
N PRO A 47 -7.18 -2.73 7.44
CA PRO A 47 -6.07 -1.89 6.98
C PRO A 47 -4.76 -2.11 7.75
N GLU A 48 -4.84 -2.39 9.04
CA GLU A 48 -3.71 -2.62 9.94
C GLU A 48 -2.86 -3.81 9.49
N GLU A 49 -3.47 -4.84 8.89
CA GLU A 49 -2.76 -6.03 8.39
C GLU A 49 -1.81 -5.70 7.23
N PHE A 50 -2.04 -4.57 6.54
CA PHE A 50 -1.21 -4.16 5.40
C PHE A 50 -0.09 -3.20 5.80
N VAL A 51 -0.07 -2.66 7.03
CA VAL A 51 0.99 -1.74 7.46
C VAL A 51 2.36 -2.41 7.34
N VAL A 52 2.46 -3.69 7.72
CA VAL A 52 3.69 -4.49 7.57
C VAL A 52 4.12 -4.65 6.11
N ALA A 53 3.19 -4.74 5.16
CA ALA A 53 3.53 -4.83 3.73
C ALA A 53 4.18 -3.54 3.23
N PHE A 54 3.74 -2.38 3.73
CA PHE A 54 4.38 -1.10 3.42
C PHE A 54 5.75 -1.00 4.08
N GLU A 55 5.89 -1.44 5.33
CA GLU A 55 7.19 -1.47 6.04
C GLU A 55 8.20 -2.39 5.32
N ASP A 56 7.79 -3.59 4.91
CA ASP A 56 8.59 -4.53 4.10
C ASP A 56 9.01 -3.91 2.76
N ALA A 57 8.16 -3.05 2.19
CA ALA A 57 8.46 -2.28 0.98
C ALA A 57 9.31 -1.01 1.23
N GLY A 58 9.61 -0.68 2.48
CA GLY A 58 10.43 0.46 2.89
C GLY A 58 9.67 1.77 3.11
N PHE A 59 8.36 1.70 3.35
CA PHE A 59 7.49 2.86 3.52
C PHE A 59 6.83 2.90 4.90
N THR A 60 6.78 4.11 5.48
CA THR A 60 5.86 4.38 6.58
C THR A 60 4.56 4.93 6.02
N VAL A 61 3.42 4.41 6.45
CA VAL A 61 2.11 4.82 5.96
C VAL A 61 1.21 5.38 7.05
N ARG A 62 0.30 6.27 6.66
CA ARG A 62 -0.87 6.63 7.47
C ARG A 62 -2.11 6.02 6.82
N ILE A 63 -2.89 5.31 7.61
CA ILE A 63 -4.23 4.86 7.18
C ILE A 63 -5.12 6.10 7.09
N ASN A 64 -5.70 6.32 5.92
CA ASN A 64 -6.68 7.37 5.69
C ASN A 64 -8.07 6.71 5.66
N ASP A 65 -8.70 6.66 6.84
CA ASP A 65 -10.08 6.19 7.00
C ASP A 65 -10.98 7.43 7.07
N HIS A 66 -11.70 7.72 5.99
CA HIS A 66 -12.58 8.88 5.84
C HIS A 66 -14.00 8.46 5.53
#